data_AF-A0A7V2TZ23-F1
#
_entry.id   AF-A0A7V2TZ23-F1
#
_cell.length_a   1.000
_cell.length_b   1.000
_cell.length_c   1.000
_cell.angle_alpha   90.00
_cell.angle_beta   90.00
_cell.angle_gamma   90.00
#
_symmetry.space_group_name_H-M   'P 1'
#
loop_
_entity.id
_entity.type
_entity.pdbx_description
1 polymer ?
#
loop_
_entity_poly.entity_id
_entity_poly.type
_entity_poly.pdbx_seq_one_letter_code
_entity_poly.pdbx_strand_id
1 'polypeptide(L)'
;VIVQAMVFGNLSNYSGSGVLFTAHPYRKVRRVALWGDFTPGNQGEDIVGGLVSTYPISREQRETAGRDGDLSMEEDFPEIYKQLFSISKTLVYDRKWNPQEIEFTYESPEASGLYILQTRDMVSAKRERFEVFSPSADLEASFIGKGIGVSGGALSGRIVFTLEDIQRFRREEPGTPLILIRSDTVPEDVRELSLTEGLLTAKGGQTSHAAIVAFELDKTAVVGCHHMVVNEGSCQINRTLLRRGDWISLDGRKGLVYLGKHKTQDEGEPYHRSP
;
A
#
# COMPACT_ATOMS: atom_id res chain seq x y z
N VAL A 1 13.52 7.68 -26.00
CA VAL A 1 14.64 7.24 -25.14
C VAL A 1 15.19 8.47 -24.45
N ILE A 2 15.19 8.48 -23.13
CA ILE A 2 15.78 9.56 -22.31
C ILE A 2 17.14 9.03 -21.82
N VAL A 3 18.19 9.85 -21.92
CA VAL A 3 19.51 9.56 -21.35
C VAL A 3 19.72 10.56 -20.22
N GLN A 4 19.97 10.06 -19.00
CA GLN A 4 20.06 10.86 -17.78
C GLN A 4 21.31 10.48 -16.99
N ALA A 5 21.87 11.42 -16.25
CA ALA A 5 22.96 11.14 -15.31
C ALA A 5 22.46 10.23 -14.18
N MET A 6 23.27 9.24 -13.81
CA MET A 6 22.95 8.30 -12.74
C MET A 6 23.11 8.94 -11.37
N VAL A 7 22.25 8.54 -10.44
CA VAL A 7 22.33 8.84 -9.00
C VAL A 7 22.07 7.56 -8.22
N PHE A 8 22.61 7.43 -7.01
CA PHE A 8 22.62 6.15 -6.30
C PHE A 8 22.03 6.21 -4.87
N GLY A 9 20.91 5.52 -4.66
CA GLY A 9 20.29 5.39 -3.33
C GLY A 9 20.96 4.36 -2.41
N ASN A 10 21.91 3.57 -2.92
CA ASN A 10 22.52 2.43 -2.21
C ASN A 10 24.01 2.63 -1.88
N LEU A 11 24.46 3.88 -1.73
CA LEU A 11 25.84 4.20 -1.36
C LEU A 11 26.13 3.96 0.13
N SER A 12 25.14 4.19 0.99
CA SER A 12 25.26 4.03 2.44
C SER A 12 23.88 3.96 3.11
N ASN A 13 23.86 3.79 4.44
CA ASN A 13 22.63 3.91 5.23
C ASN A 13 22.06 5.34 5.27
N TYR A 14 22.79 6.34 4.74
CA TYR A 14 22.36 7.73 4.66
C TYR A 14 22.01 8.17 3.23
N SER A 15 22.02 7.24 2.27
CA SER A 15 21.44 7.39 0.94
C SER A 15 20.15 6.57 0.85
N GLY A 16 19.31 6.82 -0.15
CA GLY A 16 18.12 6.01 -0.36
C GLY A 16 17.32 6.46 -1.56
N SER A 17 16.23 5.76 -1.82
CA SER A 17 15.26 6.11 -2.86
C SER A 17 13.85 6.12 -2.29
N GLY A 18 12.93 6.77 -3.00
CA GLY A 18 11.55 6.83 -2.60
C GLY A 18 10.61 7.26 -3.71
N VAL A 19 9.33 6.99 -3.47
CA VAL A 19 8.21 7.47 -4.27
C VAL A 19 7.24 8.13 -3.31
N LEU A 20 6.86 9.37 -3.60
CA LEU A 20 5.91 10.12 -2.78
C LEU A 20 4.77 10.71 -3.60
N PHE A 21 3.68 10.97 -2.91
CA PHE A 21 2.51 11.68 -3.37
C PHE A 21 2.43 13.02 -2.66
N THR A 22 1.99 14.07 -3.36
CA THR A 22 1.81 15.40 -2.77
C THR A 22 0.43 15.63 -2.14
N ALA A 23 -0.44 14.61 -2.18
CA ALA A 23 -1.72 14.58 -1.50
C ALA A 23 -1.98 13.20 -0.88
N HIS A 24 -2.90 13.14 0.08
CA HIS A 24 -3.29 11.88 0.69
C HIS A 24 -4.04 11.00 -0.34
N PRO A 25 -3.62 9.73 -0.58
CA PRO A 25 -4.16 8.91 -1.67
C PRO A 25 -5.64 8.51 -1.52
N TYR A 26 -6.13 8.37 -0.28
CA TYR A 26 -7.49 7.91 0.00
C TYR A 26 -8.43 8.94 0.61
N ARG A 27 -7.92 10.09 1.06
CA ARG A 27 -8.69 11.09 1.80
C ARG A 27 -8.54 12.43 1.11
N LYS A 28 -9.65 13.14 0.93
CA LYS A 28 -9.64 14.51 0.41
C LYS A 28 -9.10 15.44 1.49
N VAL A 29 -7.81 15.75 1.44
CA VAL A 29 -7.17 16.75 2.30
C VAL A 29 -6.87 18.00 1.46
N ARG A 30 -7.20 19.19 1.97
CA ARG A 30 -7.03 20.47 1.26
C ARG A 30 -5.61 21.07 1.34
N ARG A 31 -4.61 20.28 1.74
CA ARG A 31 -3.21 20.72 1.90
C ARG A 31 -2.25 19.75 1.21
N VAL A 32 -1.06 20.22 0.86
CA VAL A 32 0.05 19.33 0.50
C VAL A 32 0.38 18.49 1.72
N ALA A 33 0.27 17.17 1.55
CA ALA A 33 0.61 16.19 2.56
C ALA A 33 1.47 15.12 1.86
N LEU A 34 2.70 14.93 2.34
CA LEU A 34 3.60 13.95 1.74
C LEU A 34 3.27 12.55 2.25
N TRP A 35 3.05 11.65 1.32
CA TRP A 35 2.67 10.27 1.58
C TRP A 35 3.41 9.36 0.62
N GLY A 36 3.78 8.15 1.03
CA GLY A 36 4.40 7.18 0.13
C GLY A 36 5.47 6.36 0.82
N ASP A 37 6.45 5.91 0.06
CA ASP A 37 7.45 4.96 0.51
C ASP A 37 8.86 5.49 0.28
N PHE A 38 9.74 5.31 1.25
CA PHE A 38 11.17 5.42 1.05
C PHE A 38 11.91 4.23 1.67
N THR A 39 13.14 4.01 1.23
CA THR A 39 14.00 2.97 1.79
C THR A 39 15.46 3.45 1.82
N PRO A 40 16.10 3.51 3.01
CA PRO A 40 17.53 3.79 3.11
C PRO A 40 18.36 2.64 2.55
N GLY A 41 19.45 2.96 1.86
CA GLY A 41 20.45 2.01 1.37
C GLY A 41 20.03 1.16 0.16
N ASN A 42 18.89 1.45 -0.47
CA ASN A 42 18.39 0.68 -1.62
C ASN A 42 18.05 1.58 -2.82
N GLN A 43 17.91 0.95 -3.99
CA GLN A 43 17.57 1.60 -5.24
C GLN A 43 16.06 1.65 -5.47
N GLY A 44 15.61 2.49 -6.41
CA GLY A 44 14.19 2.61 -6.74
C GLY A 44 13.55 1.30 -7.19
N GLU A 45 14.31 0.43 -7.87
CA GLU A 45 13.84 -0.88 -8.32
C GLU A 45 13.45 -1.80 -7.16
N ASP A 46 14.13 -1.70 -6.01
CA ASP A 46 13.84 -2.53 -4.82
C ASP A 46 12.48 -2.18 -4.20
N ILE A 47 12.09 -0.89 -4.29
CA ILE A 47 10.80 -0.38 -3.80
C ILE A 47 9.68 -0.91 -4.70
N VAL A 48 9.82 -0.72 -6.01
CA VAL A 48 8.80 -1.12 -6.99
C VAL A 48 8.67 -2.65 -6.99
N GLY A 49 9.78 -3.38 -6.93
CA GLY A 49 9.78 -4.83 -6.85
C GLY A 49 9.21 -5.38 -5.53
N GLY A 50 9.02 -4.55 -4.50
CA GLY A 50 8.54 -4.98 -3.19
C GLY A 50 9.50 -5.95 -2.47
N LEU A 51 10.77 -5.96 -2.86
CA LEU A 51 11.79 -6.87 -2.35
C LEU A 51 12.28 -6.46 -0.97
N VAL A 52 12.20 -5.16 -0.67
CA VAL A 52 12.63 -4.55 0.59
C VAL A 52 11.44 -4.03 1.39
N SER A 53 11.67 -3.82 2.69
CA SER A 53 10.72 -3.07 3.51
C SER A 53 10.82 -1.60 3.19
N THR A 54 9.67 -0.93 3.13
CA THR A 54 9.58 0.50 2.93
C THR A 54 9.11 1.19 4.19
N TYR A 55 9.48 2.46 4.31
CA TYR A 55 9.17 3.31 5.44
C TYR A 55 8.34 4.52 4.98
N PRO A 56 7.48 5.05 5.87
CA PRO A 56 6.60 6.17 5.56
C PRO A 56 7.36 7.49 5.35
N ILE A 57 6.89 8.31 4.41
CA ILE A 57 7.50 9.63 4.15
C ILE A 57 7.26 10.59 5.32
N SER A 58 6.04 10.64 5.85
CA SER A 58 5.67 11.57 6.93
C SER A 58 5.40 10.84 8.25
N ARG A 59 5.54 11.59 9.34
CA ARG A 59 5.13 11.14 10.67
C ARG A 59 3.62 10.86 10.72
N GLU A 60 2.82 11.74 10.11
CA GLU A 60 1.36 11.57 10.01
C GLU A 60 0.98 10.23 9.35
N GLN A 61 1.69 9.86 8.28
CA GLN A 61 1.51 8.57 7.62
C GLN A 61 1.84 7.41 8.55
N ARG A 62 2.98 7.46 9.24
CA ARG A 62 3.41 6.41 10.17
C ARG A 62 2.38 6.16 11.27
N GLU A 63 1.93 7.24 11.93
CA GLU A 63 0.96 7.17 13.03
C GLU A 63 -0.39 6.62 12.54
N THR A 64 -0.87 7.07 11.37
CA THR A 64 -2.11 6.58 10.77
C THR A 64 -2.02 5.08 10.41
N ALA A 65 -0.84 4.65 9.94
CA ALA A 65 -0.56 3.26 9.64
C ALA A 65 -0.35 2.40 10.91
N GLY A 66 -0.27 2.99 12.11
CA GLY A 66 0.02 2.27 13.35
C GLY A 66 1.37 1.57 13.33
N ARG A 67 2.34 2.20 12.65
CA ARG A 67 3.73 1.72 12.52
C ARG A 67 4.62 2.39 13.57
N ASP A 68 4.17 2.37 14.83
CA ASP A 68 4.88 3.04 15.92
C ASP A 68 6.27 2.42 16.11
N GLY A 69 7.31 3.27 16.17
CA GLY A 69 8.70 2.84 16.28
C GLY A 69 9.43 2.63 14.96
N ASP A 70 8.72 2.60 13.83
CA ASP A 70 9.36 2.61 12.50
C ASP A 70 9.97 3.99 12.20
N LEU A 71 10.95 3.99 11.29
CA LEU A 71 11.53 5.21 10.73
C LEU A 71 10.47 6.00 9.94
N SER A 72 10.62 7.32 9.89
CA SER A 72 9.92 8.16 8.91
C SER A 72 10.89 9.18 8.31
N MET A 73 10.76 9.48 7.02
CA MET A 73 11.68 10.42 6.37
C MET A 73 11.66 11.80 7.03
N GLU A 74 10.48 12.25 7.48
CA GLU A 74 10.30 13.50 8.22
C GLU A 74 11.15 13.61 9.49
N GLU A 75 11.29 12.52 10.25
CA GLU A 75 12.03 12.53 11.52
C GLU A 75 13.50 12.12 11.34
N ASP A 76 13.77 11.13 10.47
CA ASP A 76 15.10 10.53 10.33
C ASP A 76 15.96 11.16 9.22
N PHE A 77 15.34 11.79 8.22
CA PHE A 77 16.01 12.50 7.11
C PHE A 77 15.39 13.90 6.90
N PRO A 78 15.41 14.76 7.93
CA PRO A 78 14.59 15.98 7.96
C PRO A 78 14.96 16.99 6.86
N GLU A 79 16.22 17.09 6.45
CA GLU A 79 16.63 18.04 5.42
C GLU A 79 16.13 17.62 4.03
N ILE A 80 16.21 16.32 3.72
CA ILE A 80 15.61 15.72 2.52
C ILE A 80 14.10 15.94 2.51
N TYR A 81 13.42 15.62 3.62
CA TYR A 81 11.98 15.82 3.75
C TYR A 81 11.58 17.28 3.51
N LYS A 82 12.24 18.24 4.16
CA LYS A 82 11.94 19.67 4.03
C LYS A 82 12.06 20.13 2.59
N GLN A 83 13.08 19.66 1.88
CA GLN A 83 13.28 20.01 0.48
C GLN A 83 12.21 19.38 -0.43
N LEU A 84 11.88 18.09 -0.24
CA LEU A 84 10.76 17.44 -0.93
C LEU A 84 9.44 18.18 -0.69
N PHE A 85 9.20 18.62 0.55
CA PHE A 85 8.02 19.38 0.90
C PHE A 85 7.98 20.76 0.24
N SER A 86 9.13 21.44 0.18
CA SER A 86 9.27 22.71 -0.52
C SER A 86 9.01 22.55 -2.02
N ILE A 87 9.61 21.54 -2.67
CA ILE A 87 9.38 21.22 -4.08
C ILE A 87 7.89 20.95 -4.32
N SER A 88 7.28 20.11 -3.47
CA SER A 88 5.86 19.74 -3.58
C SER A 88 4.93 20.95 -3.48
N LYS A 89 5.23 21.88 -2.56
CA LYS A 89 4.49 23.17 -2.45
C LYS A 89 4.65 24.01 -3.71
N THR A 90 5.85 24.14 -4.25
CA THR A 90 6.09 24.88 -5.49
C THR A 90 5.28 24.29 -6.64
N LEU A 91 5.30 22.97 -6.82
CA LEU A 91 4.56 22.29 -7.91
C LEU A 91 3.05 22.49 -7.77
N VAL A 92 2.48 22.26 -6.58
CA VAL A 92 1.03 22.29 -6.38
C VAL A 92 0.50 23.73 -6.24
N TYR A 93 1.15 24.58 -5.44
CA TYR A 93 0.61 25.90 -5.11
C TYR A 93 1.07 27.01 -6.04
N ASP A 94 2.33 27.01 -6.47
CA ASP A 94 2.85 28.10 -7.29
C ASP A 94 2.63 27.81 -8.77
N ARG A 95 2.95 26.58 -9.20
CA ARG A 95 2.77 26.13 -10.58
C ARG A 95 1.36 25.66 -10.90
N LYS A 96 0.49 25.51 -9.89
CA LYS A 96 -0.91 25.07 -10.02
C LYS A 96 -1.06 23.70 -10.70
N TRP A 97 -0.10 22.80 -10.52
CA TRP A 97 -0.22 21.43 -11.01
C TRP A 97 -1.23 20.66 -10.17
N ASN A 98 -1.79 19.60 -10.77
CA ASN A 98 -2.56 18.60 -10.02
C ASN A 98 -1.68 17.99 -8.92
N PRO A 99 -2.25 17.29 -7.92
CA PRO A 99 -1.46 16.44 -7.03
C PRO A 99 -0.51 15.56 -7.84
N GLN A 100 0.74 15.44 -7.37
CA GLN A 100 1.82 14.80 -8.10
C GLN A 100 2.24 13.53 -7.37
N GLU A 101 2.68 12.55 -8.15
CA GLU A 101 3.53 11.45 -7.75
C GLU A 101 4.97 11.79 -8.17
N ILE A 102 5.92 11.68 -7.25
CA ILE A 102 7.31 12.09 -7.40
C ILE A 102 8.20 10.91 -7.05
N GLU A 103 9.07 10.53 -7.99
CA GLU A 103 10.16 9.57 -7.75
C GLU A 103 11.43 10.33 -7.47
N PHE A 104 12.15 9.93 -6.42
CA PHE A 104 13.34 10.62 -5.98
C PHE A 104 14.41 9.64 -5.44
N THR A 105 15.64 10.11 -5.47
CA THR A 105 16.80 9.46 -4.85
C THR A 105 17.58 10.50 -4.08
N TYR A 106 18.15 10.12 -2.95
CA TYR A 106 19.09 10.94 -2.20
C TYR A 106 20.41 10.19 -1.99
N GLU A 107 21.53 10.82 -2.32
CA GLU A 107 22.86 10.22 -2.18
C GLU A 107 23.49 10.51 -0.80
N SER A 108 22.93 11.47 -0.07
CA SER A 108 23.36 11.89 1.26
C SER A 108 22.17 12.48 2.04
N PRO A 109 22.27 12.67 3.37
CA PRO A 109 21.14 13.16 4.18
C PRO A 109 20.95 14.69 4.09
N GLU A 110 21.85 15.42 3.42
CA GLU A 110 21.74 16.85 3.18
C GLU A 110 20.86 17.17 1.96
N ALA A 111 20.22 18.34 1.95
CA ALA A 111 19.37 18.79 0.84
C ALA A 111 20.09 18.82 -0.53
N SER A 112 21.40 19.05 -0.57
CA SER A 112 22.17 18.98 -1.84
C SER A 112 22.25 17.58 -2.43
N GLY A 113 22.02 16.54 -1.62
CA GLY A 113 22.04 15.15 -2.03
C GLY A 113 20.73 14.66 -2.64
N LEU A 114 19.65 15.47 -2.65
CA LEU A 114 18.35 15.09 -3.22
C LEU A 114 18.30 15.31 -4.73
N TYR A 115 17.78 14.30 -5.43
CA TYR A 115 17.51 14.33 -6.86
C TYR A 115 16.07 13.90 -7.14
N ILE A 116 15.36 14.71 -7.91
CA ILE A 116 14.04 14.36 -8.44
C ILE A 116 14.24 13.68 -9.80
N LEU A 117 13.74 12.46 -9.93
CA LEU A 117 13.91 11.63 -11.12
C LEU A 117 12.72 11.74 -12.05
N GLN A 118 11.52 11.72 -11.48
CA GLN A 118 10.27 11.79 -12.22
C GLN A 118 9.21 12.53 -11.41
N THR A 119 8.31 13.21 -12.12
CA THR A 119 7.05 13.71 -11.56
C THR A 119 5.94 13.46 -12.56
N ARG A 120 4.77 13.05 -12.08
CA ARG A 120 3.57 12.86 -12.90
C ARG A 120 2.32 13.19 -12.09
N ASP A 121 1.20 13.39 -12.78
CA ASP A 121 -0.09 13.54 -12.12
C ASP A 121 -0.43 12.28 -11.31
N MET A 122 -0.78 12.48 -10.04
CA MET A 122 -1.19 11.43 -9.14
C MET A 122 -2.55 10.87 -9.56
N VAL A 123 -2.62 9.55 -9.69
CA VAL A 123 -3.89 8.87 -9.91
C VAL A 123 -4.66 8.81 -8.59
N SER A 124 -5.78 9.53 -8.52
CA SER A 124 -6.65 9.52 -7.33
C SER A 124 -7.71 8.43 -7.41
N ALA A 125 -8.05 7.84 -6.26
CA ALA A 125 -9.13 6.85 -6.18
C ALA A 125 -10.46 7.46 -6.65
N LYS A 126 -11.13 6.78 -7.59
CA LYS A 126 -12.39 7.26 -8.21
C LYS A 126 -13.65 6.99 -7.37
N ARG A 127 -13.58 6.09 -6.37
CA ARG A 127 -14.77 5.62 -5.64
C ARG A 127 -15.13 6.52 -4.46
N GLU A 128 -16.34 7.05 -4.49
CA GLU A 128 -16.95 7.78 -3.37
C GLU A 128 -17.76 6.88 -2.42
N ARG A 129 -18.07 5.62 -2.83
CA ARG A 129 -18.75 4.60 -2.01
C ARG A 129 -18.00 3.28 -2.03
N PHE A 130 -17.92 2.64 -0.87
CA PHE A 130 -17.31 1.33 -0.67
C PHE A 130 -17.92 0.70 0.57
N GLU A 131 -17.86 -0.63 0.63
CA GLU A 131 -18.31 -1.36 1.80
C GLU A 131 -17.30 -1.23 2.94
N VAL A 132 -17.80 -1.21 4.17
CA VAL A 132 -17.03 -1.27 5.41
C VAL A 132 -17.57 -2.41 6.27
N PHE A 133 -16.73 -3.01 7.11
CA PHE A 133 -17.21 -4.04 8.03
C PHE A 133 -18.12 -3.41 9.08
N SER A 134 -19.26 -4.05 9.34
CA SER A 134 -20.13 -3.66 10.44
C SER A 134 -19.41 -3.91 11.78
N PRO A 135 -19.27 -2.91 12.66
CA PRO A 135 -18.62 -3.09 13.95
C PRO A 135 -19.30 -4.18 14.77
N SER A 136 -18.53 -5.13 15.29
CA SER A 136 -19.00 -6.19 16.18
C SER A 136 -17.86 -6.69 17.06
N ALA A 137 -18.20 -7.25 18.23
CA ALA A 137 -17.21 -7.85 19.12
C ALA A 137 -16.47 -9.02 18.43
N ASP A 138 -17.18 -9.79 17.59
CA ASP A 138 -16.59 -10.90 16.82
C ASP A 138 -15.57 -10.40 15.80
N LEU A 139 -15.84 -9.28 15.13
CA LEU A 139 -14.90 -8.65 14.21
C LEU A 139 -13.63 -8.22 14.95
N GLU A 140 -13.79 -7.50 16.08
CA GLU A 140 -12.67 -7.03 16.89
C GLU A 140 -11.81 -8.20 17.42
N ALA A 141 -12.44 -9.26 17.93
CA ALA A 141 -11.76 -10.46 18.41
C ALA A 141 -11.06 -11.25 17.29
N SER A 142 -11.51 -11.10 16.04
CA SER A 142 -10.94 -11.80 14.88
C SER A 142 -9.76 -11.09 14.23
N PHE A 143 -9.33 -9.94 14.75
CA PHE A 143 -8.17 -9.22 14.23
C PHE A 143 -6.90 -10.07 14.35
N ILE A 144 -6.21 -10.28 13.21
CA ILE A 144 -5.00 -11.12 13.16
C ILE A 144 -3.77 -10.38 12.65
N GLY A 145 -3.92 -9.22 12.02
CA GLY A 145 -2.78 -8.46 11.53
C GLY A 145 -3.14 -7.16 10.84
N LYS A 146 -2.10 -6.37 10.57
CA LYS A 146 -2.19 -5.11 9.86
C LYS A 146 -1.07 -5.03 8.82
N GLY A 147 -1.36 -4.41 7.68
CA GLY A 147 -0.42 -4.01 6.66
C GLY A 147 -0.76 -2.60 6.16
N ILE A 148 -0.36 -2.31 4.94
CA ILE A 148 -0.64 -1.06 4.22
C ILE A 148 -1.90 -1.25 3.39
N GLY A 149 -2.96 -0.50 3.70
CA GLY A 149 -4.16 -0.46 2.88
C GLY A 149 -3.89 0.25 1.55
N VAL A 150 -4.21 -0.41 0.43
CA VAL A 150 -3.95 0.10 -0.92
C VAL A 150 -5.23 0.56 -1.62
N SER A 151 -6.27 -0.28 -1.63
CA SER A 151 -7.47 -0.06 -2.43
C SER A 151 -8.62 -0.93 -1.95
N GLY A 152 -9.84 -0.60 -2.39
CA GLY A 152 -11.06 -1.32 -2.04
C GLY A 152 -11.65 -0.91 -0.70
N GLY A 153 -12.46 -1.79 -0.11
CA GLY A 153 -13.14 -1.59 1.16
C GLY A 153 -13.06 -2.87 2.00
N ALA A 154 -14.16 -3.23 2.64
CA ALA A 154 -14.31 -4.49 3.33
C ALA A 154 -14.59 -5.63 2.34
N LEU A 155 -13.76 -6.67 2.36
CA LEU A 155 -13.90 -7.87 1.54
C LEU A 155 -13.69 -9.13 2.38
N SER A 156 -14.65 -10.04 2.39
CA SER A 156 -14.45 -11.42 2.89
C SER A 156 -14.36 -12.39 1.73
N GLY A 157 -13.32 -13.22 1.70
CA GLY A 157 -13.10 -14.18 0.63
C GLY A 157 -12.37 -15.44 1.07
N ARG A 158 -12.31 -16.42 0.16
CA ARG A 158 -11.54 -17.66 0.33
C ARG A 158 -10.08 -17.42 -0.02
N ILE A 159 -9.19 -17.94 0.81
CA ILE A 159 -7.76 -17.88 0.55
C ILE A 159 -7.38 -18.77 -0.63
N VAL A 160 -6.65 -18.20 -1.59
CA VAL A 160 -6.05 -18.91 -2.72
C VAL A 160 -4.57 -18.57 -2.86
N PHE A 161 -3.76 -19.55 -3.27
CA PHE A 161 -2.33 -19.40 -3.47
C PHE A 161 -1.90 -19.68 -4.91
N THR A 162 -2.67 -20.43 -5.69
CA THR A 162 -2.29 -20.74 -7.07
C THR A 162 -3.46 -20.57 -8.03
N LEU A 163 -3.16 -20.59 -9.32
CA LEU A 163 -4.19 -20.57 -10.35
C LEU A 163 -5.11 -21.79 -10.27
N GLU A 164 -4.58 -22.97 -9.92
CA GLU A 164 -5.38 -24.18 -9.74
C GLU A 164 -6.43 -23.97 -8.64
N ASP A 165 -6.06 -23.28 -7.57
CA ASP A 165 -6.99 -22.94 -6.48
C ASP A 165 -8.12 -22.04 -6.98
N ILE A 166 -7.76 -21.01 -7.74
CA ILE A 166 -8.70 -20.07 -8.33
C ILE A 166 -9.68 -20.84 -9.21
N GLN A 167 -9.19 -21.64 -10.16
CA GLN A 167 -10.03 -22.41 -11.07
C GLN A 167 -10.93 -23.39 -10.33
N ARG A 168 -10.42 -24.02 -9.27
CA ARG A 168 -11.19 -24.92 -8.42
C ARG A 168 -12.35 -24.19 -7.74
N PHE A 169 -12.07 -23.12 -7.00
CA PHE A 169 -13.13 -22.37 -6.30
C PHE A 169 -14.09 -21.67 -7.25
N ARG A 170 -13.65 -21.23 -8.43
CA ARG A 170 -14.56 -20.70 -9.45
C ARG A 170 -15.55 -21.73 -9.98
N ARG A 171 -15.21 -23.02 -9.96
CA ARG A 171 -16.14 -24.12 -10.32
C ARG A 171 -17.02 -24.54 -9.15
N GLU A 172 -16.45 -24.68 -7.96
CA GLU A 172 -17.14 -25.18 -6.77
C GLU A 172 -18.04 -24.12 -6.11
N GLU A 173 -17.57 -22.87 -6.05
CA GLU A 173 -18.21 -21.73 -5.38
C GLU A 173 -18.13 -20.45 -6.26
N PRO A 174 -18.80 -20.39 -7.44
CA PRO A 174 -18.60 -19.33 -8.44
C PRO A 174 -18.86 -17.90 -7.95
N GLY A 175 -19.74 -17.72 -6.96
CA GLY A 175 -20.07 -16.42 -6.38
C GLY A 175 -19.20 -16.01 -5.19
N THR A 176 -18.25 -16.86 -4.76
CA THR A 176 -17.43 -16.59 -3.60
C THR A 176 -16.23 -15.72 -3.98
N PRO A 177 -16.01 -14.57 -3.31
CA PRO A 177 -14.81 -13.78 -3.52
C PRO A 177 -13.54 -14.57 -3.14
N LEU A 178 -12.46 -14.36 -3.89
CA LEU A 178 -11.17 -14.99 -3.65
C LEU A 178 -10.14 -13.93 -3.26
N ILE A 179 -9.29 -14.29 -2.31
CA ILE A 179 -8.20 -13.45 -1.81
C ILE A 179 -6.89 -14.18 -2.10
N LEU A 180 -6.11 -13.60 -3.02
CA LEU A 180 -4.79 -14.10 -3.38
C LEU A 180 -3.78 -13.73 -2.28
N ILE A 181 -3.07 -14.74 -1.77
CA ILE A 181 -1.98 -14.52 -0.82
C ILE A 181 -0.62 -14.75 -1.50
N ARG A 182 0.30 -13.80 -1.30
CA ARG A 182 1.67 -13.83 -1.82
C ARG A 182 2.68 -13.36 -0.77
N SER A 183 3.93 -13.80 -0.87
CA SER A 183 5.03 -13.18 -0.11
C SER A 183 5.26 -11.76 -0.63
N ASP A 184 5.42 -11.67 -1.94
CA ASP A 184 5.68 -10.49 -2.76
C ASP A 184 5.01 -10.75 -4.12
N THR A 185 4.65 -9.70 -4.86
CA THR A 185 4.10 -9.88 -6.21
C THR A 185 5.19 -9.74 -7.24
N VAL A 186 5.21 -10.67 -8.19
CA VAL A 186 6.02 -10.56 -9.40
C VAL A 186 5.11 -10.24 -10.59
N PRO A 187 5.64 -9.71 -11.72
CA PRO A 187 4.84 -9.41 -12.91
C PRO A 187 3.97 -10.58 -13.41
N GLU A 188 4.40 -11.82 -13.17
CA GLU A 188 3.67 -13.03 -13.55
C GLU A 188 2.35 -13.19 -12.79
N ASP A 189 2.22 -12.62 -11.59
CA ASP A 189 1.02 -12.72 -10.74
C ASP A 189 -0.18 -11.91 -11.25
N VAL A 190 0.02 -11.04 -12.25
CA VAL A 190 -1.05 -10.18 -12.81
C VAL A 190 -2.23 -11.01 -13.27
N ARG A 191 -1.98 -12.21 -13.81
CA ARG A 191 -3.03 -13.10 -14.29
C ARG A 191 -3.90 -13.62 -13.13
N GLU A 192 -3.30 -14.17 -12.09
CA GLU A 192 -3.98 -14.65 -10.89
C GLU A 192 -4.73 -13.50 -10.21
N LEU A 193 -4.09 -12.34 -10.08
CA LEU A 193 -4.68 -11.16 -9.48
C LEU A 193 -5.91 -10.67 -10.26
N SER A 194 -5.87 -10.71 -11.60
CA SER A 194 -7.02 -10.36 -12.44
C SER A 194 -8.26 -11.22 -12.16
N LEU A 195 -8.05 -12.47 -11.73
CA LEU A 195 -9.08 -13.47 -11.49
C LEU A 195 -9.58 -13.53 -10.03
N THR A 196 -9.07 -12.68 -9.14
CA THR A 196 -9.43 -12.63 -7.71
C THR A 196 -10.01 -11.27 -7.34
N GLU A 197 -10.64 -11.14 -6.18
CA GLU A 197 -11.27 -9.89 -5.72
C GLU A 197 -10.38 -9.13 -4.72
N GLY A 198 -9.44 -9.83 -4.09
CA GLY A 198 -8.49 -9.20 -3.18
C GLY A 198 -7.09 -9.79 -3.19
N LEU A 199 -6.16 -9.01 -2.63
CA LEU A 199 -4.74 -9.31 -2.54
C LEU A 199 -4.25 -9.07 -1.11
N LEU A 200 -3.48 -10.00 -0.58
CA LEU A 200 -2.72 -9.84 0.66
C LEU A 200 -1.26 -10.24 0.43
N THR A 201 -0.32 -9.32 0.69
CA THR A 201 1.12 -9.60 0.57
C THR A 201 1.88 -9.42 1.88
N ALA A 202 2.97 -10.17 2.08
CA ALA A 202 3.83 -10.04 3.26
C ALA A 202 4.78 -8.85 3.15
N LYS A 203 5.27 -8.58 1.93
CA LYS A 203 6.18 -7.49 1.60
C LYS A 203 5.54 -6.50 0.62
N GLY A 204 6.22 -5.39 0.40
CA GLY A 204 5.80 -4.32 -0.50
C GLY A 204 5.22 -3.11 0.22
N GLY A 205 5.56 -1.93 -0.31
CA GLY A 205 5.00 -0.64 0.09
C GLY A 205 3.72 -0.29 -0.66
N GLN A 206 3.15 0.86 -0.32
CA GLN A 206 2.05 1.50 -1.04
C GLN A 206 2.36 1.77 -2.52
N THR A 207 3.63 1.95 -2.87
CA THR A 207 4.10 2.20 -4.24
C THR A 207 4.75 0.98 -4.88
N SER A 208 4.59 -0.21 -4.29
CA SER A 208 5.08 -1.45 -4.89
C SER A 208 4.24 -1.85 -6.11
N HIS A 209 4.80 -2.71 -6.97
CA HIS A 209 4.12 -3.30 -8.11
C HIS A 209 2.79 -3.96 -7.68
N ALA A 210 2.79 -4.67 -6.54
CA ALA A 210 1.59 -5.26 -5.94
C ALA A 210 0.48 -4.23 -5.77
N ALA A 211 0.83 -3.10 -5.16
CA ALA A 211 -0.10 -2.05 -4.80
C ALA A 211 -0.64 -1.34 -6.05
N ILE A 212 0.26 -0.99 -6.98
CA ILE A 212 -0.10 -0.30 -8.23
C ILE A 212 -1.06 -1.18 -9.05
N VAL A 213 -0.70 -2.44 -9.31
CA VAL A 213 -1.53 -3.34 -10.12
C VAL A 213 -2.87 -3.62 -9.44
N ALA A 214 -2.87 -3.87 -8.12
CA ALA A 214 -4.13 -4.09 -7.40
C ALA A 214 -5.05 -2.87 -7.44
N PHE A 215 -4.48 -1.67 -7.35
CA PHE A 215 -5.22 -0.42 -7.46
C PHE A 215 -5.80 -0.22 -8.87
N GLU A 216 -5.01 -0.45 -9.92
CA GLU A 216 -5.44 -0.33 -11.32
C GLU A 216 -6.54 -1.34 -11.68
N LEU A 217 -6.47 -2.55 -11.11
CA LEU A 217 -7.45 -3.61 -11.31
C LEU A 217 -8.66 -3.54 -10.35
N ASP A 218 -8.80 -2.47 -9.57
CA ASP A 218 -9.88 -2.23 -8.59
C ASP A 218 -10.07 -3.39 -7.59
N LYS A 219 -8.96 -3.95 -7.10
CA LYS A 219 -8.95 -5.05 -6.12
C LYS A 219 -8.95 -4.50 -4.69
N THR A 220 -9.50 -5.26 -3.74
CA THR A 220 -9.31 -4.95 -2.31
C THR A 220 -7.95 -5.45 -1.87
N ALA A 221 -7.03 -4.55 -1.52
CA ALA A 221 -5.64 -4.92 -1.32
C ALA A 221 -5.02 -4.39 -0.03
N VAL A 222 -4.30 -5.29 0.64
CA VAL A 222 -3.44 -5.00 1.78
C VAL A 222 -2.05 -5.54 1.47
N VAL A 223 -1.03 -4.69 1.51
CA VAL A 223 0.36 -5.08 1.22
C VAL A 223 1.25 -4.89 2.44
N GLY A 224 2.46 -5.48 2.44
CA GLY A 224 3.42 -5.24 3.51
C GLY A 224 2.95 -5.72 4.89
N CYS A 225 2.25 -6.85 4.97
CA CYS A 225 1.91 -7.46 6.25
C CYS A 225 3.15 -8.15 6.85
N HIS A 226 4.03 -7.37 7.51
CA HIS A 226 5.38 -7.79 7.92
C HIS A 226 5.44 -9.03 8.83
N HIS A 227 4.38 -9.32 9.59
CA HIS A 227 4.29 -10.50 10.45
C HIS A 227 3.66 -11.71 9.74
N MET A 228 3.46 -11.64 8.42
CA MET A 228 3.01 -12.74 7.60
C MET A 228 4.18 -13.52 7.02
N VAL A 229 4.18 -14.84 7.22
CA VAL A 229 5.08 -15.78 6.55
C VAL A 229 4.24 -16.64 5.61
N VAL A 230 4.61 -16.68 4.33
CA VAL A 230 3.89 -17.45 3.31
C VAL A 230 4.69 -18.69 2.95
N ASN A 231 4.02 -19.84 2.96
CA ASN A 231 4.54 -21.13 2.54
C ASN A 231 3.66 -21.70 1.42
N GLU A 232 4.04 -22.83 0.84
CA GLU A 232 3.23 -23.49 -0.18
C GLU A 232 1.85 -23.90 0.38
N GLY A 233 0.79 -23.21 -0.06
CA GLY A 233 -0.60 -23.51 0.29
C GLY A 233 -1.05 -23.09 1.69
N SER A 234 -0.22 -22.35 2.43
CA SER A 234 -0.58 -21.80 3.75
C SER A 234 0.16 -20.50 4.03
N CYS A 235 -0.39 -19.67 4.91
CA CYS A 235 0.32 -18.54 5.48
C CYS A 235 0.10 -18.48 6.99
N GLN A 236 1.07 -17.90 7.69
CA GLN A 236 0.97 -17.64 9.11
C GLN A 236 1.06 -16.14 9.33
N ILE A 237 0.05 -15.55 9.96
CA ILE A 237 0.05 -14.15 10.37
C ILE A 237 0.10 -14.12 11.89
N ASN A 238 1.17 -13.58 12.45
CA ASN A 238 1.44 -13.65 13.89
C ASN A 238 1.39 -15.11 14.40
N ARG A 239 0.36 -15.47 15.16
CA ARG A 239 0.15 -16.81 15.73
C ARG A 239 -0.92 -17.63 15.00
N THR A 240 -1.56 -17.07 13.99
CA THR A 240 -2.69 -17.68 13.29
C THR A 240 -2.22 -18.33 12.00
N LEU A 241 -2.40 -19.65 11.89
CA LEU A 241 -2.15 -20.41 10.68
C LEU A 241 -3.42 -20.43 9.82
N LEU A 242 -3.28 -20.01 8.57
CA LEU A 242 -4.32 -19.97 7.57
C LEU A 242 -3.96 -20.92 6.42
N ARG A 243 -4.95 -21.67 5.94
CA ARG A 243 -4.82 -22.61 4.84
C ARG A 243 -5.69 -22.19 3.66
N ARG A 244 -5.40 -22.78 2.51
CA ARG A 244 -6.22 -22.69 1.32
C ARG A 244 -7.70 -22.95 1.62
N GLY A 245 -8.55 -22.05 1.14
CA GLY A 245 -9.99 -22.14 1.33
C GLY A 245 -10.49 -21.66 2.68
N ASP A 246 -9.62 -21.32 3.64
CA ASP A 246 -10.07 -20.64 4.85
C ASP A 246 -10.64 -19.27 4.48
N TRP A 247 -11.58 -18.79 5.31
CA TRP A 247 -12.12 -17.46 5.17
C TRP A 247 -11.16 -16.44 5.80
N ILE A 248 -10.90 -15.38 5.05
CA ILE A 248 -10.18 -14.21 5.52
C ILE A 248 -10.93 -12.95 5.09
N SER A 249 -10.78 -11.90 5.88
CA SER A 249 -11.44 -10.62 5.65
C SER A 249 -10.42 -9.48 5.67
N LEU A 250 -10.47 -8.61 4.67
CA LEU A 250 -9.55 -7.49 4.47
C LEU A 250 -10.31 -6.16 4.50
N ASP A 251 -9.77 -5.18 5.22
CA ASP A 251 -10.09 -3.76 5.03
C ASP A 251 -8.96 -3.13 4.22
N GLY A 252 -9.18 -2.99 2.91
CA GLY A 252 -8.19 -2.48 1.97
C GLY A 252 -7.87 -0.98 2.14
N ARG A 253 -8.63 -0.23 2.96
CA ARG A 253 -8.35 1.19 3.23
C ARG A 253 -7.52 1.37 4.49
N LYS A 254 -7.86 0.63 5.54
CA LYS A 254 -7.18 0.70 6.84
C LYS A 254 -6.02 -0.29 6.95
N GLY A 255 -5.89 -1.20 5.99
CA GLY A 255 -4.86 -2.24 5.99
C GLY A 255 -5.10 -3.33 7.03
N LEU A 256 -6.35 -3.56 7.46
CA LEU A 256 -6.66 -4.48 8.55
C LEU A 256 -6.99 -5.87 8.01
N VAL A 257 -6.53 -6.90 8.71
CA VAL A 257 -6.71 -8.31 8.36
C VAL A 257 -7.41 -9.04 9.50
N TYR A 258 -8.50 -9.74 9.17
CA TYR A 258 -9.36 -10.43 10.11
C TYR A 258 -9.53 -11.90 9.71
N LEU A 259 -9.56 -12.78 10.70
CA LEU A 259 -9.89 -14.18 10.52
C LEU A 259 -11.40 -14.34 10.27
N GLY A 260 -11.76 -15.21 9.32
CA GLY A 260 -13.15 -15.58 9.08
C GLY A 260 -13.89 -14.64 8.13
N LYS A 261 -15.21 -14.78 8.11
CA LYS A 261 -16.13 -14.04 7.25
C LYS A 261 -16.97 -13.09 8.09
N HIS A 262 -17.02 -11.83 7.70
CA HIS A 262 -17.70 -10.77 8.46
C HIS A 262 -18.74 -10.05 7.62
N LYS A 263 -19.72 -9.46 8.29
CA LYS A 263 -20.76 -8.69 7.61
C LYS A 263 -20.24 -7.30 7.23
N THR A 264 -20.68 -6.84 6.08
CA THR A 264 -20.37 -5.52 5.55
C THR A 264 -21.63 -4.65 5.50
N GLN A 265 -21.41 -3.34 5.43
CA GLN A 265 -22.41 -2.32 5.21
C GLN A 265 -21.85 -1.27 4.25
N ASP A 266 -22.74 -0.59 3.51
CA ASP A 266 -22.35 0.57 2.71
C ASP A 266 -21.93 1.72 3.66
N GLU A 267 -20.74 2.27 3.47
CA GLU A 267 -20.36 3.53 4.12
C GLU A 267 -21.12 4.65 3.38
N GLY A 268 -22.38 4.88 3.77
CA GLY A 268 -23.15 6.03 3.30
C GLY A 268 -22.37 7.34 3.51
N GLU A 269 -22.62 8.35 2.67
CA GLU A 269 -21.89 9.62 2.64
C GLU A 269 -21.54 10.13 4.06
N PRO A 270 -20.30 10.60 4.28
CA PRO A 270 -19.87 11.06 5.58
C PRO A 270 -20.75 12.24 5.98
N TYR A 271 -21.64 12.02 6.96
CA TYR A 271 -22.41 13.03 7.69
C TYR A 271 -22.46 14.39 6.99
N HIS A 272 -23.45 14.59 6.11
CA HIS A 272 -23.97 15.94 5.96
C HIS A 272 -24.44 16.36 7.36
N ARG A 273 -23.59 17.14 8.06
CA ARG A 273 -24.07 18.04 9.10
C ARG A 273 -25.09 18.94 8.40
N SER A 274 -26.35 18.52 8.45
CA SER A 274 -27.50 19.35 8.13
C SER A 274 -27.72 20.33 9.29
N PRO A 275 -28.32 21.48 8.99
CA PRO A 275 -27.74 22.81 9.23
C PRO A 275 -27.71 23.28 10.68
#